data_AF-A0A935RJM5-F1
#
_entry.id   AF-A0A935RJM5-F1
#
_cell.length_a   1.000
_cell.length_b   1.000
_cell.length_c   1.000
_cell.angle_alpha   90.00
_cell.angle_beta   90.00
_cell.angle_gamma   90.00
#
_symmetry.space_group_name_H-M   'P 1'
#
loop_
_entity.id
_entity.type
_entity.pdbx_description
1 polymer ?
#
loop_
_entity_poly.entity_id
_entity_poly.type
_entity_poly.pdbx_seq_one_letter_code
_entity_poly.pdbx_strand_id
1 'polypeptide(L)'
;MEFEYSMPPLTIAARAVVACLPVLLFLTTLVLLDTFRLVRRRRVAVALVAGGVTALATYFLNTWLLDLTDLPSWRFAVLVAPLVEETAKGAYVAWLIATRRAGFLVDTAILGFAVGAGFAIVENVYYLSQLPDAPLLVWAVRGLGTAIMHGGVTALLGLMVQAFGERRGAGSGRPWLGALLVAALLHAMFNRFMVQPLIATALTLAILPVAMTAAWRFGERRLRRWLGRGFDLDSELLGLIRDGQVSGTPVGLYLQSLRDGFRADTVADMLCLLRLQCELSLRAKGTLLLREQGFEPAHDPELAARLAELRWLEKSVGRAGLLALRPLARWRGTDAWQRHLLEEQASPAPVRAR
;
A
#
# COMPACT_ATOMS: atom_id res chain seq x y z
N MET A 1 52.57 -14.54 17.39
CA MET A 1 51.89 -13.73 18.41
C MET A 1 50.98 -12.79 17.64
N GLU A 2 49.81 -13.29 17.24
CA GLU A 2 48.80 -12.49 16.56
C GLU A 2 48.16 -11.60 17.62
N PHE A 3 48.39 -10.29 17.51
CA PHE A 3 47.63 -9.32 18.28
C PHE A 3 46.24 -9.27 17.66
N GLU A 4 45.34 -10.07 18.22
CA GLU A 4 43.91 -9.95 18.00
C GLU A 4 43.49 -8.57 18.53
N TYR A 5 43.48 -7.56 17.65
CA TYR A 5 43.06 -6.20 17.98
C TYR A 5 41.55 -6.20 18.12
N SER A 6 41.07 -6.74 19.24
CA SER A 6 39.67 -6.68 19.64
C SER A 6 39.33 -5.21 19.89
N MET A 7 38.58 -4.61 18.97
CA MET A 7 38.12 -3.23 19.07
C MET A 7 37.38 -3.00 20.39
N PRO A 8 37.65 -1.88 21.10
CA PRO A 8 36.98 -1.61 22.38
C PRO A 8 35.45 -1.54 22.17
N PRO A 9 34.63 -2.12 23.05
CA PRO A 9 33.17 -2.23 22.88
C PRO A 9 32.46 -0.89 22.58
N LEU A 10 33.04 0.21 23.09
CA LEU A 10 32.53 1.57 22.92
C LEU A 10 32.58 2.05 21.44
N THR A 11 33.57 1.62 20.65
CA THR A 11 33.68 2.04 19.24
C THR A 11 32.71 1.29 18.34
N ILE A 12 32.42 0.02 18.65
CA ILE A 12 31.40 -0.77 17.95
C ILE A 12 30.00 -0.19 18.23
N ALA A 13 29.70 0.11 19.49
CA ALA A 13 28.43 0.72 19.88
C ALA A 13 28.21 2.08 19.20
N ALA A 14 29.23 2.94 19.17
CA ALA A 14 29.15 4.23 18.49
C ALA A 14 28.85 4.09 16.98
N ARG A 15 29.52 3.14 16.30
CA ARG A 15 29.28 2.89 14.87
C ARG A 15 27.90 2.31 14.61
N ALA A 16 27.42 1.40 15.46
CA ALA A 16 26.08 0.85 15.36
C ALA A 16 25.01 1.93 15.47
N VAL A 17 25.16 2.85 16.43
CA VAL A 17 24.28 4.01 16.56
C VAL A 17 24.34 4.87 15.30
N VAL A 18 25.52 5.25 14.83
CA VAL A 18 25.66 6.10 13.63
C VAL A 18 25.09 5.45 12.37
N ALA A 19 25.21 4.12 12.23
CA ALA A 19 24.68 3.39 11.07
C ALA A 19 23.15 3.25 11.11
N CYS A 20 22.55 3.04 12.29
CA CYS A 20 21.11 2.78 12.42
C CYS A 20 20.27 4.03 12.69
N LEU A 21 20.87 5.07 13.28
CA LEU A 21 20.17 6.29 13.68
C LEU A 21 19.48 6.99 12.49
N PRO A 22 20.11 7.16 11.31
CA PRO A 22 19.43 7.76 10.15
C PRO A 22 18.17 7.00 9.74
N VAL A 23 18.20 5.67 9.79
CA VAL A 23 17.06 4.80 9.44
C VAL A 23 15.88 5.08 10.37
N LEU A 24 16.14 5.08 11.68
CA LEU A 24 15.10 5.30 12.71
C LEU A 24 14.58 6.74 12.70
N LEU A 25 15.46 7.73 12.53
CA LEU A 25 15.07 9.14 12.43
C LEU A 25 14.19 9.38 11.21
N PHE A 26 14.53 8.83 10.04
CA PHE A 26 13.74 9.02 8.84
C PHE A 26 12.37 8.34 8.95
N LEU A 27 12.31 7.09 9.44
CA LEU A 27 11.04 6.41 9.68
C LEU A 27 10.18 7.17 10.70
N THR A 28 10.78 7.62 11.81
CA THR A 28 10.07 8.41 12.83
C THR A 28 9.55 9.71 12.23
N THR A 29 10.36 10.40 11.43
CA THR A 29 9.95 11.64 10.75
C THR A 29 8.77 11.39 9.82
N LEU A 30 8.77 10.33 9.01
CA LEU A 30 7.63 9.97 8.17
C LEU A 30 6.36 9.67 8.98
N VAL A 31 6.49 8.99 10.12
CA VAL A 31 5.36 8.72 11.02
C VAL A 31 4.86 9.98 11.73
N LEU A 32 5.74 10.95 12.01
CA LEU A 32 5.36 12.24 12.60
C LEU A 32 4.73 13.19 11.58
N LEU A 33 5.20 13.14 10.32
CA LEU A 33 4.62 13.88 9.19
C LEU A 33 3.30 13.29 8.70
N ASP A 34 2.91 12.09 9.16
CA ASP A 34 1.57 11.55 9.02
C ASP A 34 0.58 12.34 9.90
N THR A 35 0.31 13.59 9.48
CA THR A 35 -0.64 14.53 10.13
C THR A 35 -2.01 13.89 10.34
N PHE A 36 -2.36 12.93 9.49
CA PHE A 36 -3.66 12.27 9.45
C PHE A 36 -3.72 10.98 10.28
N ARG A 37 -2.59 10.57 10.91
CA ARG A 37 -2.48 9.38 11.78
C ARG A 37 -3.11 8.12 11.17
N LEU A 38 -2.97 7.95 9.86
CA LEU A 38 -3.55 6.84 9.12
C LEU A 38 -2.95 5.50 9.59
N VAL A 39 -1.70 5.50 10.05
CA VAL A 39 -0.99 4.29 10.46
C VAL A 39 -0.92 4.16 11.99
N ARG A 40 -1.49 3.06 12.51
CA ARG A 40 -1.29 2.69 13.92
C ARG A 40 0.20 2.36 14.15
N ARG A 41 0.81 2.94 15.19
CA ARG A 41 2.22 2.68 15.58
C ARG A 41 2.57 1.20 15.68
N ARG A 42 1.64 0.36 16.16
CA ARG A 42 1.81 -1.11 16.20
C ARG A 42 2.05 -1.71 14.81
N ARG A 43 1.35 -1.23 13.77
CA ARG A 43 1.55 -1.72 12.39
C ARG A 43 2.92 -1.34 11.85
N VAL A 44 3.39 -0.12 12.16
CA VAL A 44 4.76 0.32 11.82
C VAL A 44 5.79 -0.60 12.49
N ALA A 45 5.64 -0.87 13.78
CA ALA A 45 6.55 -1.75 14.50
C ALA A 45 6.56 -3.19 13.94
N VAL A 46 5.39 -3.75 13.61
CA VAL A 46 5.30 -5.08 12.97
C VAL A 46 5.93 -5.07 11.58
N ALA A 47 5.72 -4.02 10.78
CA ALA A 47 6.34 -3.88 9.46
C ALA A 47 7.88 -3.78 9.56
N LEU A 48 8.38 -3.03 10.54
CA LEU A 48 9.81 -2.95 10.85
C LEU A 48 10.40 -4.32 11.19
N VAL A 49 9.75 -5.07 12.09
CA VAL A 49 10.18 -6.43 12.45
C VAL A 49 10.11 -7.37 11.26
N ALA A 50 9.02 -7.31 10.47
CA ALA A 50 8.88 -8.11 9.26
C ALA A 50 10.05 -7.85 8.31
N GLY A 51 10.41 -6.58 8.09
CA GLY A 51 11.58 -6.20 7.29
C GLY A 51 12.90 -6.81 7.77
N GLY A 52 13.15 -6.77 9.09
CA GLY A 52 14.33 -7.40 9.68
C GLY A 52 14.35 -8.92 9.50
N VAL A 53 13.21 -9.59 9.70
CA VAL A 53 13.05 -11.03 9.41
C VAL A 53 13.31 -11.31 7.92
N THR A 54 12.87 -10.41 7.04
CA THR A 54 13.08 -10.56 5.61
C THR A 54 14.56 -10.49 5.26
N ALA A 55 15.31 -9.55 5.85
CA ALA A 55 16.75 -9.46 5.68
C ALA A 55 17.50 -10.73 6.10
N LEU A 56 17.13 -11.32 7.24
CA LEU A 56 17.71 -12.58 7.69
C LEU A 56 17.37 -13.74 6.73
N ALA A 57 16.12 -13.83 6.29
CA ALA A 57 15.70 -14.87 5.35
C ALA A 57 16.41 -14.73 3.99
N THR A 58 16.51 -13.51 3.46
CA THR A 58 17.17 -13.25 2.19
C THR A 58 18.68 -13.39 2.29
N TYR A 59 19.29 -13.16 3.46
CA TYR A 59 20.70 -13.47 3.69
C TYR A 59 20.99 -14.96 3.41
N PHE A 60 20.29 -15.87 4.10
CA PHE A 60 20.49 -17.32 3.89
C PHE A 60 20.14 -17.75 2.47
N LEU A 61 19.04 -17.25 1.92
CA LEU A 61 18.62 -17.58 0.56
C LEU A 61 19.63 -17.09 -0.49
N ASN A 62 20.15 -15.87 -0.34
CA ASN A 62 21.13 -15.30 -1.26
C ASN A 62 22.48 -16.03 -1.15
N THR A 63 22.91 -16.45 0.04
CA THR A 63 24.11 -17.28 0.19
C THR A 63 23.95 -18.61 -0.56
N TRP A 64 22.83 -19.30 -0.36
CA TRP A 64 22.56 -20.55 -1.06
C TRP A 64 22.45 -20.37 -2.59
N LEU A 65 21.79 -19.30 -3.05
CA LEU A 65 21.68 -18.99 -4.48
C LEU A 65 23.02 -18.57 -5.09
N LEU A 66 23.88 -17.89 -4.34
CA LEU A 66 25.23 -17.52 -4.80
C LEU A 66 26.03 -18.79 -5.09
N ASP A 67 26.02 -19.75 -4.17
CA ASP A 67 26.71 -21.03 -4.34
C ASP A 67 26.13 -21.85 -5.51
N LEU A 68 24.81 -21.80 -5.72
CA LEU A 68 24.14 -22.53 -6.81
C LEU A 68 24.40 -21.93 -8.20
N THR A 69 24.51 -20.60 -8.31
CA THR A 69 24.59 -19.90 -9.60
C THR A 69 26.01 -19.77 -10.14
N ASP A 70 27.03 -20.01 -9.30
CA ASP A 70 28.46 -19.85 -9.61
C ASP A 70 28.80 -18.48 -10.24
N LEU A 71 27.98 -17.46 -9.93
CA LEU A 71 28.19 -16.10 -10.41
C LEU A 71 29.27 -15.42 -9.56
N PRO A 72 30.11 -14.56 -10.16
CA PRO A 72 30.97 -13.66 -9.40
C PRO A 72 30.12 -12.85 -8.41
N SER A 73 30.57 -12.75 -7.15
CA SER A 73 29.83 -12.12 -6.05
C SER A 73 29.28 -10.73 -6.39
N TRP A 74 30.05 -9.91 -7.12
CA TRP A 74 29.59 -8.59 -7.56
C TRP A 74 28.44 -8.65 -8.57
N ARG A 75 28.43 -9.63 -9.51
CA ARG A 75 27.34 -9.79 -10.48
C ARG A 75 26.09 -10.25 -9.77
N PHE A 76 26.24 -11.19 -8.84
CA PHE A 76 25.15 -11.69 -8.01
C PHE A 76 24.52 -10.55 -7.19
N ALA A 77 25.35 -9.74 -6.51
CA ALA A 77 24.91 -8.62 -5.70
C ALA A 77 24.17 -7.52 -6.49
N VAL A 78 24.45 -7.38 -7.79
CA VAL A 78 23.79 -6.38 -8.66
C VAL A 78 22.57 -6.94 -9.39
N LEU A 79 22.56 -8.21 -9.78
CA LEU A 79 21.51 -8.76 -10.65
C LEU A 79 20.49 -9.64 -9.92
N VAL A 80 20.96 -10.49 -9.00
CA VAL A 80 20.12 -11.54 -8.38
C VAL A 80 19.64 -11.11 -7.01
N ALA A 81 20.56 -10.67 -6.13
CA ALA A 81 20.22 -10.28 -4.77
C ALA A 81 19.13 -9.19 -4.71
N PRO A 82 19.16 -8.12 -5.53
CA PRO A 82 18.11 -7.09 -5.50
C PRO A 82 16.73 -7.64 -5.85
N LEU A 83 16.64 -8.57 -6.82
CA LEU A 83 15.37 -9.17 -7.20
C LEU A 83 14.80 -10.02 -6.07
N VAL A 84 15.63 -10.83 -5.41
CA VAL A 84 15.23 -11.68 -4.28
C VAL A 84 14.78 -10.81 -3.11
N GLU A 85 15.57 -9.79 -2.76
CA GLU A 85 15.32 -8.94 -1.61
C GLU A 85 14.08 -8.05 -1.79
N GLU A 86 13.91 -7.43 -2.95
CA GLU A 86 12.71 -6.63 -3.24
C GLU A 86 11.46 -7.50 -3.37
N THR A 87 11.59 -8.74 -3.86
CA THR A 87 10.46 -9.69 -3.90
C THR A 87 10.02 -10.04 -2.49
N ALA A 88 10.97 -10.39 -1.62
CA ALA A 88 10.65 -10.80 -0.25
C ALA A 88 10.06 -9.65 0.57
N LYS A 89 10.64 -8.45 0.49
CA LYS A 89 10.10 -7.24 1.15
C LYS A 89 8.73 -6.87 0.57
N GLY A 90 8.62 -6.88 -0.75
CA GLY A 90 7.42 -6.56 -1.50
C GLY A 90 6.27 -7.54 -1.22
N ALA A 91 6.56 -8.81 -0.88
CA ALA A 91 5.53 -9.80 -0.54
C ALA A 91 4.74 -9.40 0.72
N TYR A 92 5.41 -8.88 1.75
CA TYR A 92 4.72 -8.42 2.96
C TYR A 92 3.88 -7.17 2.68
N VAL A 93 4.40 -6.22 1.89
CA VAL A 93 3.63 -5.04 1.44
C VAL A 93 2.42 -5.46 0.61
N ALA A 94 2.59 -6.37 -0.34
CA ALA A 94 1.51 -6.91 -1.16
C ALA A 94 0.44 -7.60 -0.30
N TRP A 95 0.83 -8.33 0.74
CA TRP A 95 -0.10 -8.91 1.71
C TRP A 95 -0.88 -7.84 2.48
N LEU A 96 -0.24 -6.75 2.91
CA LEU A 96 -0.94 -5.64 3.58
C LEU A 96 -1.99 -4.99 2.66
N ILE A 97 -1.66 -4.79 1.38
CA ILE A 97 -2.57 -4.25 0.38
C ILE A 97 -3.72 -5.24 0.11
N ALA A 98 -3.40 -6.51 -0.14
CA ALA A 98 -4.37 -7.56 -0.44
C ALA A 98 -5.36 -7.80 0.72
N THR A 99 -4.87 -7.71 1.97
CA THR A 99 -5.69 -7.83 3.18
C THR A 99 -6.31 -6.52 3.64
N ARG A 100 -6.21 -5.44 2.84
CA ARG A 100 -6.81 -4.13 3.10
C ARG A 100 -6.33 -3.44 4.38
N ARG A 101 -5.15 -3.82 4.85
CA ARG A 101 -4.49 -3.21 6.03
C ARG A 101 -3.70 -1.94 5.66
N ALA A 102 -3.42 -1.75 4.38
CA ALA A 102 -2.88 -0.55 3.77
C ALA A 102 -3.79 -0.14 2.59
N GLY A 103 -4.58 0.92 2.78
CA GLY A 103 -5.70 1.27 1.90
C GLY A 103 -5.48 2.55 1.10
N PHE A 104 -4.57 3.42 1.54
CA PHE A 104 -4.26 4.69 0.91
C PHE A 104 -2.85 4.67 0.32
N LEU A 105 -2.46 5.75 -0.36
CA LEU A 105 -1.09 5.90 -0.85
C LEU A 105 -0.12 6.20 0.31
N VAL A 106 -0.53 7.07 1.25
CA VAL A 106 0.32 7.49 2.39
C VAL A 106 0.66 6.31 3.31
N ASP A 107 -0.34 5.57 3.77
CA ASP A 107 -0.14 4.46 4.72
C ASP A 107 0.68 3.33 4.09
N THR A 108 0.45 3.03 2.82
CA THR A 108 1.24 2.06 2.04
C THR A 108 2.69 2.50 1.91
N ALA A 109 2.95 3.77 1.63
CA ALA A 109 4.31 4.30 1.57
C ALA A 109 5.01 4.21 2.92
N ILE A 110 4.35 4.59 4.02
CA ILE A 110 4.92 4.53 5.38
C ILE A 110 5.20 3.08 5.79
N LEU A 111 4.26 2.16 5.55
CA LEU A 111 4.41 0.74 5.89
C LEU A 111 5.48 0.07 5.01
N GLY A 112 5.53 0.39 3.71
CA GLY A 112 6.61 -0.06 2.83
C GLY A 112 7.97 0.48 3.26
N PHE A 113 8.04 1.75 3.65
CA PHE A 113 9.26 2.33 4.21
C PHE A 113 9.68 1.61 5.49
N ALA A 114 8.74 1.31 6.39
CA ALA A 114 9.02 0.59 7.63
C ALA A 114 9.61 -0.81 7.38
N VAL A 115 9.11 -1.56 6.39
CA VAL A 115 9.70 -2.84 5.97
C VAL A 115 11.14 -2.64 5.50
N GLY A 116 11.37 -1.69 4.59
CA GLY A 116 12.72 -1.39 4.11
C GLY A 116 13.67 -0.90 5.20
N ALA A 117 13.17 -0.13 6.16
CA ALA A 117 13.93 0.33 7.32
C ALA A 117 14.36 -0.84 8.22
N GLY A 118 13.47 -1.80 8.46
CA GLY A 118 13.79 -3.00 9.22
C GLY A 118 14.89 -3.82 8.56
N PHE A 119 14.81 -3.94 7.22
CA PHE A 119 15.84 -4.58 6.42
C PHE A 119 17.19 -3.85 6.52
N ALA A 120 17.19 -2.53 6.35
CA ALA A 120 18.39 -1.70 6.41
C ALA A 120 19.10 -1.77 7.78
N ILE A 121 18.35 -1.89 8.89
CA ILE A 121 18.94 -2.05 10.22
C ILE A 121 19.74 -3.35 10.30
N VAL A 122 19.15 -4.47 9.88
CA VAL A 122 19.83 -5.78 9.90
C VAL A 122 21.04 -5.77 8.97
N GLU A 123 20.90 -5.20 7.78
CA GLU A 123 22.01 -5.08 6.82
C GLU A 123 23.16 -4.25 7.39
N ASN A 124 22.88 -3.08 7.97
CA ASN A 124 23.92 -2.24 8.57
C ASN A 124 24.63 -2.95 9.72
N VAL A 125 23.90 -3.68 10.56
CA VAL A 125 24.50 -4.49 11.63
C VAL A 125 25.41 -5.58 11.07
N TYR A 126 25.00 -6.26 9.99
CA TYR A 126 25.84 -7.24 9.31
C TYR A 126 27.14 -6.61 8.79
N TYR A 127 27.05 -5.46 8.10
CA TYR A 127 28.24 -4.81 7.56
C TYR A 127 29.21 -4.30 8.64
N LEU A 128 28.75 -3.98 9.86
CA LEU A 128 29.65 -3.57 10.97
C LEU A 128 30.69 -4.66 11.27
N SER A 129 30.31 -5.93 11.12
CA SER A 129 31.23 -7.06 11.28
C SER A 129 32.22 -7.22 10.11
N GLN A 130 31.86 -6.73 8.92
CA GLN A 130 32.65 -6.85 7.69
C GLN A 130 33.62 -5.68 7.47
N LEU A 131 33.35 -4.52 8.08
CA LEU A 131 34.13 -3.29 7.92
C LEU A 131 34.55 -2.72 9.29
N PRO A 132 35.30 -3.49 10.12
CA PRO A 132 35.64 -3.08 11.48
C PRO A 132 36.56 -1.86 11.54
N ASP A 133 37.25 -1.50 10.47
CA ASP A 133 38.17 -0.36 10.47
C ASP A 133 37.61 0.89 9.76
N ALA A 134 36.38 0.82 9.25
CA ALA A 134 35.78 1.95 8.54
C ALA A 134 35.58 3.17 9.48
N PRO A 135 35.84 4.39 8.98
CA PRO A 135 35.65 5.61 9.76
C PRO A 135 34.16 5.90 9.98
N LEU A 136 33.84 6.62 11.06
CA LEU A 136 32.44 6.96 11.41
C LEU A 136 31.68 7.66 10.27
N LEU A 137 32.37 8.48 9.45
CA LEU A 137 31.75 9.14 8.31
C LEU A 137 31.21 8.14 7.28
N VAL A 138 31.93 7.04 7.03
CA VAL A 138 31.45 5.98 6.11
C VAL A 138 30.17 5.36 6.66
N TRP A 139 30.09 5.12 7.97
CA TRP A 139 28.87 4.62 8.62
C TRP A 139 27.71 5.60 8.57
N ALA A 140 27.96 6.90 8.72
CA ALA A 140 26.93 7.92 8.62
C ALA A 140 26.36 8.00 7.19
N VAL A 141 27.24 8.04 6.18
CA VAL A 141 26.86 8.09 4.77
C VAL A 141 26.15 6.80 4.36
N ARG A 142 26.71 5.63 4.70
CA ARG A 142 26.11 4.34 4.40
C ARG A 142 24.77 4.16 5.10
N GLY A 143 24.67 4.49 6.39
CA GLY A 143 23.44 4.39 7.18
C GLY A 143 22.32 5.22 6.57
N LEU A 144 22.63 6.45 6.12
CA LEU A 144 21.69 7.29 5.39
C LEU A 144 21.32 6.71 4.02
N GLY A 145 22.30 6.30 3.22
CA GLY A 145 22.07 5.74 1.89
C GLY A 145 21.21 4.48 1.91
N THR A 146 21.51 3.53 2.80
CA THR A 146 20.75 2.29 2.99
C THR A 146 19.34 2.55 3.53
N ALA A 147 19.17 3.50 4.46
CA ALA A 147 17.87 3.93 4.96
C ALA A 147 16.95 4.38 3.81
N ILE A 148 17.45 5.30 2.99
CA ILE A 148 16.70 5.88 1.88
C ILE A 148 16.48 4.83 0.80
N MET A 149 17.50 4.04 0.46
CA MET A 149 17.40 3.02 -0.57
C MET A 149 16.38 1.95 -0.18
N HIS A 150 16.62 1.16 0.88
CA HIS A 150 15.70 0.06 1.19
C HIS A 150 14.32 0.59 1.56
N GLY A 151 14.24 1.62 2.40
CA GLY A 151 12.98 2.22 2.82
C GLY A 151 12.20 2.79 1.64
N GLY A 152 12.82 3.67 0.86
CA GLY A 152 12.14 4.37 -0.24
C GLY A 152 11.86 3.47 -1.44
N VAL A 153 12.72 2.49 -1.77
CA VAL A 153 12.46 1.52 -2.85
C VAL A 153 11.26 0.63 -2.49
N THR A 154 11.20 0.15 -1.25
CA THR A 154 10.07 -0.67 -0.77
C THR A 154 8.78 0.15 -0.70
N ALA A 155 8.86 1.42 -0.27
CA ALA A 155 7.73 2.35 -0.31
C ALA A 155 7.24 2.63 -1.74
N LEU A 156 8.16 2.85 -2.68
CA LEU A 156 7.85 3.07 -4.09
C LEU A 156 7.16 1.85 -4.71
N LEU A 157 7.64 0.64 -4.42
CA LEU A 157 7.01 -0.60 -4.85
C LEU A 157 5.55 -0.63 -4.39
N GLY A 158 5.29 -0.38 -3.10
CA GLY A 158 3.94 -0.34 -2.54
C GLY A 158 3.06 0.73 -3.21
N LEU A 159 3.57 1.96 -3.35
CA LEU A 159 2.87 3.05 -4.03
C LEU A 159 2.48 2.69 -5.46
N MET A 160 3.39 2.08 -6.22
CA MET A 160 3.11 1.63 -7.58
C MET A 160 2.06 0.53 -7.59
N VAL A 161 2.16 -0.49 -6.74
CA VAL A 161 1.16 -1.56 -6.64
C VAL A 161 -0.23 -0.98 -6.35
N GLN A 162 -0.34 -0.05 -5.41
CA GLN A 162 -1.59 0.65 -5.08
C GLN A 162 -2.11 1.44 -6.29
N ALA A 163 -1.29 2.36 -6.81
CA ALA A 163 -1.67 3.29 -7.87
C ALA A 163 -2.03 2.59 -9.19
N PHE A 164 -1.44 1.43 -9.48
CA PHE A 164 -1.65 0.70 -10.73
C PHE A 164 -2.65 -0.45 -10.59
N GLY A 165 -2.79 -1.05 -9.40
CA GLY A 165 -3.65 -2.20 -9.11
C GLY A 165 -5.16 -1.93 -9.14
N GLU A 166 -5.59 -0.73 -8.74
CA GLU A 166 -7.00 -0.36 -8.51
C GLU A 166 -7.98 -0.54 -9.70
N ARG A 167 -7.51 -0.72 -10.95
CA ARG A 167 -8.41 -0.83 -12.12
C ARG A 167 -8.56 -2.23 -12.71
N ARG A 168 -7.82 -3.23 -12.21
CA ARG A 168 -7.71 -4.53 -12.90
C ARG A 168 -8.23 -5.73 -12.11
N GLY A 169 -8.92 -5.49 -11.01
CA GLY A 169 -9.37 -6.53 -10.09
C GLY A 169 -8.21 -7.13 -9.28
N ALA A 170 -8.55 -7.79 -8.17
CA ALA A 170 -7.61 -8.33 -7.17
C ALA A 170 -6.70 -9.48 -7.67
N GLY A 171 -6.50 -9.64 -8.99
CA GLY A 171 -5.78 -10.78 -9.58
C GLY A 171 -4.84 -10.47 -10.74
N SER A 172 -4.70 -9.21 -11.19
CA SER A 172 -3.72 -8.91 -12.24
C SER A 172 -2.32 -8.79 -11.61
N GLY A 173 -1.41 -9.74 -11.85
CA GLY A 173 -0.03 -9.68 -11.36
C GLY A 173 0.88 -8.65 -12.06
N ARG A 174 0.41 -8.04 -13.16
CA ARG A 174 1.20 -7.12 -14.00
C ARG A 174 1.66 -5.83 -13.29
N PRO A 175 0.81 -5.13 -12.51
CA PRO A 175 1.24 -3.97 -11.71
C PRO A 175 2.32 -4.32 -10.69
N TRP A 176 2.20 -5.50 -10.05
CA TRP A 176 3.19 -5.97 -9.10
C TRP A 176 4.53 -6.29 -9.76
N LEU A 177 4.51 -6.99 -10.90
CA LEU A 177 5.73 -7.28 -11.66
C LEU A 177 6.42 -5.98 -12.12
N GLY A 178 5.66 -5.01 -12.66
CA GLY A 178 6.22 -3.73 -13.07
C GLY A 178 6.84 -2.95 -11.90
N ALA A 179 6.17 -2.92 -10.75
CA ALA A 179 6.70 -2.28 -9.54
C ALA A 179 7.96 -2.98 -9.02
N LEU A 180 7.97 -4.31 -9.01
CA LEU A 180 9.12 -5.11 -8.60
C LEU A 180 10.33 -4.87 -9.50
N LEU A 181 10.14 -4.82 -10.82
CA LEU A 181 11.24 -4.57 -11.76
C LEU A 181 11.86 -3.19 -11.55
N VAL A 182 11.03 -2.16 -11.35
CA VAL A 182 11.53 -0.80 -11.03
C VAL A 182 12.28 -0.79 -9.70
N ALA A 183 11.74 -1.46 -8.67
CA ALA A 183 12.38 -1.56 -7.37
C ALA A 183 13.74 -2.28 -7.44
N ALA A 184 13.78 -3.44 -8.08
CA ALA A 184 14.99 -4.22 -8.28
C ALA A 184 16.05 -3.45 -9.09
N LEU A 185 15.64 -2.67 -10.11
CA LEU A 185 16.56 -1.83 -10.88
C LEU A 185 17.18 -0.72 -10.03
N LEU A 186 16.38 -0.02 -9.21
CA LEU A 186 16.88 1.04 -8.34
C LEU A 186 17.84 0.49 -7.28
N HIS A 187 17.54 -0.68 -6.74
CA HIS A 187 18.42 -1.37 -5.80
C HIS A 187 19.69 -1.87 -6.48
N ALA A 188 19.59 -2.50 -7.66
CA ALA A 188 20.76 -2.90 -8.46
C ALA A 188 21.69 -1.71 -8.77
N MET A 189 21.12 -0.55 -9.09
CA MET A 189 21.86 0.69 -9.30
C MET A 189 22.57 1.14 -8.02
N PHE A 190 21.96 1.03 -6.85
CA PHE A 190 22.64 1.31 -5.58
C PHE A 190 23.81 0.34 -5.34
N ASN A 191 23.59 -0.97 -5.52
CA ASN A 191 24.61 -2.00 -5.33
C ASN A 191 25.78 -1.86 -6.32
N ARG A 192 25.54 -1.31 -7.50
CA ARG A 192 26.62 -0.99 -8.47
C ARG A 192 27.68 -0.04 -7.88
N PHE A 193 27.30 0.83 -6.95
CA PHE A 193 28.18 1.78 -6.29
C PHE A 193 28.46 1.40 -4.83
N MET A 194 28.31 0.12 -4.44
CA MET A 194 28.49 -0.33 -3.04
C MET A 194 29.86 0.00 -2.43
N VAL A 195 30.91 0.09 -3.26
CA VAL A 195 32.27 0.48 -2.85
C VAL A 195 32.49 2.00 -2.79
N GLN A 196 31.53 2.78 -3.29
CA GLN A 196 31.54 4.25 -3.31
C GLN A 196 30.28 4.78 -2.60
N PRO A 197 30.19 4.62 -1.26
CA PRO A 197 28.96 4.89 -0.51
C PRO A 197 28.45 6.33 -0.64
N LEU A 198 29.35 7.30 -0.85
CA LEU A 198 28.96 8.69 -1.10
C LEU A 198 28.21 8.86 -2.43
N ILE A 199 28.70 8.25 -3.51
CA ILE A 199 28.07 8.31 -4.83
C ILE A 199 26.74 7.55 -4.80
N ALA A 200 26.72 6.36 -4.20
CA ALA A 200 25.50 5.57 -4.03
C ALA A 200 24.41 6.40 -3.30
N THR A 201 24.76 7.00 -2.16
CA THR A 201 23.85 7.81 -1.34
C THR A 201 23.35 9.05 -2.09
N ALA A 202 24.26 9.77 -2.76
CA ALA A 202 23.90 10.97 -3.52
C ALA A 202 22.94 10.65 -4.69
N LEU A 203 23.21 9.57 -5.43
CA LEU A 203 22.32 9.14 -6.52
C LEU A 203 20.94 8.71 -6.00
N THR A 204 20.88 7.97 -4.90
CA THR A 204 19.60 7.60 -4.28
C THR A 204 18.82 8.82 -3.81
N LEU A 205 19.49 9.78 -3.15
CA LEU A 205 18.88 11.05 -2.74
C LEU A 205 18.36 11.89 -3.91
N ALA A 206 18.99 11.81 -5.08
CA ALA A 206 18.53 12.53 -6.26
C ALA A 206 17.37 11.80 -6.97
N ILE A 207 17.48 10.49 -7.18
CA ILE A 207 16.60 9.72 -8.05
C ILE A 207 15.32 9.31 -7.33
N LEU A 208 15.43 8.82 -6.09
CA LEU A 208 14.31 8.19 -5.40
C LEU A 208 13.18 9.18 -5.05
N PRO A 209 13.45 10.42 -4.57
CA PRO A 209 12.39 11.39 -4.34
C PRO A 209 11.64 11.78 -5.63
N VAL A 210 12.34 11.86 -6.76
CA VAL A 210 11.71 12.13 -8.06
C VAL A 210 10.80 10.98 -8.47
N ALA A 211 11.28 9.73 -8.34
CA ALA A 211 10.49 8.54 -8.63
C ALA A 211 9.25 8.42 -7.73
N MET A 212 9.41 8.64 -6.43
CA MET A 212 8.31 8.67 -5.46
C MET A 212 7.29 9.78 -5.79
N THR A 213 7.75 10.99 -6.11
CA THR A 213 6.88 12.11 -6.48
C THR A 213 6.09 11.81 -7.76
N ALA A 214 6.75 11.19 -8.76
CA ALA A 214 6.08 10.80 -10.01
C ALA A 214 5.01 9.73 -9.75
N ALA A 215 5.34 8.69 -8.99
CA ALA A 215 4.40 7.63 -8.60
C ALA A 215 3.22 8.19 -7.79
N TRP A 216 3.51 9.06 -6.83
CA TRP A 216 2.50 9.76 -6.02
C TRP A 216 1.55 10.58 -6.88
N ARG A 217 2.08 11.50 -7.70
CA ARG A 217 1.27 12.38 -8.57
C ARG A 217 0.42 11.56 -9.55
N PHE A 218 0.94 10.44 -10.04
CA PHE A 218 0.18 9.56 -10.90
C PHE A 218 -0.97 8.88 -10.16
N GLY A 219 -0.70 8.32 -8.97
CA GLY A 219 -1.69 7.70 -8.10
C GLY A 219 -2.78 8.68 -7.69
N GLU A 220 -2.39 9.87 -7.23
CA GLU A 220 -3.31 10.92 -6.79
C GLU A 220 -4.21 11.41 -7.95
N ARG A 221 -3.65 11.70 -9.12
CA ARG A 221 -4.46 12.09 -10.31
C ARG A 221 -5.44 11.00 -10.72
N ARG A 222 -5.11 9.74 -10.49
CA ARG A 222 -5.99 8.61 -10.79
C ARG A 222 -7.09 8.48 -9.76
N LEU A 223 -6.75 8.60 -8.48
CA LEU A 223 -7.70 8.61 -7.36
C LEU A 223 -8.67 9.77 -7.49
N ARG A 224 -8.19 11.01 -7.70
CA ARG A 224 -9.02 12.20 -7.92
C ARG A 224 -9.98 12.03 -9.11
N ARG A 225 -9.51 11.49 -10.24
CA ARG A 225 -10.35 11.21 -11.42
C ARG A 225 -11.37 10.10 -11.20
N TRP A 226 -11.12 9.18 -10.27
CA TRP A 226 -12.06 8.13 -9.90
C TRP A 226 -13.08 8.67 -8.89
N LEU A 227 -12.63 9.40 -7.87
CA LEU A 227 -13.46 10.09 -6.89
C LEU A 227 -14.42 11.06 -7.58
N GLY A 228 -13.91 12.02 -8.37
CA GLY A 228 -14.74 13.01 -9.05
C GLY A 228 -15.78 12.38 -9.97
N ARG A 229 -15.32 11.65 -11.01
CA ARG A 229 -16.25 11.01 -11.95
C ARG A 229 -17.24 10.07 -11.28
N GLY A 230 -16.81 9.31 -10.26
CA GLY A 230 -17.69 8.40 -9.56
C GLY A 230 -18.71 9.12 -8.67
N PHE A 231 -18.30 10.19 -7.99
CA PHE A 231 -19.14 10.98 -7.08
C PHE A 231 -20.20 11.78 -7.84
N ASP A 232 -19.81 12.39 -8.96
CA ASP A 232 -20.73 13.13 -9.85
C ASP A 232 -21.81 12.18 -10.39
N LEU A 233 -21.42 11.02 -10.92
CA LEU A 233 -22.35 10.01 -11.46
C LEU A 233 -23.28 9.41 -10.40
N ASP A 234 -22.83 9.27 -9.15
CA ASP A 234 -23.68 8.80 -8.05
C ASP A 234 -24.67 9.89 -7.62
N SER A 235 -24.21 11.13 -7.52
CA SER A 235 -25.04 12.28 -7.13
C SER A 235 -26.09 12.61 -8.18
N GLU A 236 -25.73 12.55 -9.46
CA GLU A 236 -26.63 12.75 -10.59
C GLU A 236 -27.73 11.68 -10.63
N LEU A 237 -27.36 10.39 -10.49
CA LEU A 237 -28.34 9.31 -10.48
C LEU A 237 -29.29 9.42 -9.29
N LEU A 238 -28.81 9.78 -8.10
CA LEU A 238 -29.67 10.03 -6.94
C LEU A 238 -30.59 11.22 -7.14
N GLY A 239 -30.11 12.29 -7.77
CA GLY A 239 -30.93 13.45 -8.15
C GLY A 239 -32.07 13.04 -9.09
N LEU A 240 -31.74 12.30 -10.16
CA LEU A 240 -32.72 11.78 -11.12
C LEU A 240 -33.76 10.85 -10.45
N ILE A 241 -33.33 9.99 -9.52
CA ILE A 241 -34.22 9.12 -8.72
C ILE A 241 -35.17 9.95 -7.86
N ARG A 242 -34.64 10.92 -7.11
CA ARG A 242 -35.43 11.78 -6.22
C ARG A 242 -36.43 12.63 -7.00
N ASP A 243 -36.02 13.15 -8.15
CA ASP A 243 -36.83 14.07 -8.95
C ASP A 243 -37.80 13.32 -9.89
N GLY A 244 -37.80 11.98 -9.85
CA GLY A 244 -38.71 11.13 -10.63
C GLY A 244 -38.40 11.03 -12.12
N GLN A 245 -37.20 11.46 -12.55
CA GLN A 245 -36.82 11.59 -13.96
C GLN A 245 -36.04 10.38 -14.51
N VAL A 246 -35.83 9.34 -13.70
CA VAL A 246 -35.03 8.15 -14.08
C VAL A 246 -35.55 7.48 -15.34
N SER A 247 -36.86 7.46 -15.55
CA SER A 247 -37.51 6.76 -16.67
C SER A 247 -37.04 7.23 -18.05
N GLY A 248 -36.60 8.48 -18.18
CA GLY A 248 -36.06 9.05 -19.42
C GLY A 248 -34.55 8.83 -19.63
N THR A 249 -33.88 8.18 -18.68
CA THR A 249 -32.42 7.98 -18.70
C THR A 249 -32.08 6.58 -19.25
N PRO A 250 -30.84 6.36 -19.73
CA PRO A 250 -30.41 5.01 -20.13
C PRO A 250 -30.58 3.95 -19.02
N VAL A 251 -30.42 4.34 -17.76
CA VAL A 251 -30.64 3.48 -16.59
C VAL A 251 -32.12 3.10 -16.47
N GLY A 252 -33.03 4.08 -16.57
CA GLY A 252 -34.46 3.81 -16.51
C GLY A 252 -34.99 3.01 -17.69
N LEU A 253 -34.51 3.30 -18.91
CA LEU A 253 -34.84 2.52 -20.10
C LEU A 253 -34.37 1.07 -19.98
N TYR A 254 -33.19 0.84 -19.40
CA TYR A 254 -32.71 -0.50 -19.10
C TYR A 254 -33.56 -1.21 -18.04
N LEU A 255 -33.93 -0.53 -16.94
CA LEU A 255 -34.83 -1.11 -15.94
C LEU A 255 -36.22 -1.40 -16.52
N GLN A 256 -36.71 -0.58 -17.45
CA GLN A 256 -37.96 -0.81 -18.16
C GLN A 256 -37.88 -2.06 -19.06
N SER A 257 -36.77 -2.28 -19.76
CA SER A 257 -36.60 -3.49 -20.58
C SER A 257 -36.52 -4.77 -19.73
N LEU A 258 -36.17 -4.67 -18.45
CA LEU A 258 -36.23 -5.81 -17.52
C LEU A 258 -37.65 -6.16 -17.06
N ARG A 259 -38.65 -5.29 -17.28
CA ARG A 259 -40.04 -5.57 -16.87
C ARG A 259 -40.67 -6.75 -17.62
N ASP A 260 -40.17 -7.08 -18.81
CA ASP A 260 -40.66 -8.22 -19.59
C ASP A 260 -40.16 -9.56 -19.00
N GLY A 261 -39.05 -9.54 -18.26
CA GLY A 261 -38.42 -10.73 -17.67
C GLY A 261 -38.54 -10.85 -16.15
N PHE A 262 -38.98 -9.80 -15.46
CA PHE A 262 -39.07 -9.75 -14.01
C PHE A 262 -40.40 -9.15 -13.55
N ARG A 263 -40.87 -9.55 -12.36
CA ARG A 263 -42.05 -8.96 -11.75
C ARG A 263 -41.83 -7.47 -11.45
N ALA A 264 -42.91 -6.69 -11.48
CA ALA A 264 -42.85 -5.24 -11.26
C ALA A 264 -42.28 -4.85 -9.88
N ASP A 265 -42.60 -5.61 -8.84
CA ASP A 265 -42.04 -5.44 -7.50
C ASP A 265 -40.54 -5.74 -7.46
N THR A 266 -40.07 -6.77 -8.18
CA THR A 266 -38.64 -7.05 -8.31
C THR A 266 -37.89 -5.91 -9.01
N VAL A 267 -38.46 -5.32 -10.07
CA VAL A 267 -37.85 -4.17 -10.76
C VAL A 267 -37.85 -2.92 -9.87
N ALA A 268 -38.86 -2.74 -9.02
CA ALA A 268 -38.86 -1.69 -8.01
C ALA A 268 -37.74 -1.91 -6.97
N ASP A 269 -37.59 -3.14 -6.46
CA ASP A 269 -36.50 -3.51 -5.55
C ASP A 269 -35.12 -3.30 -6.20
N MET A 270 -34.99 -3.57 -7.50
CA MET A 270 -33.77 -3.28 -8.26
C MET A 270 -33.43 -1.78 -8.24
N LEU A 271 -34.43 -0.91 -8.41
CA LEU A 271 -34.24 0.54 -8.34
C LEU A 271 -33.84 0.98 -6.92
N CYS A 272 -34.51 0.45 -5.88
CA CYS A 272 -34.14 0.70 -4.48
C CYS A 272 -32.70 0.23 -4.19
N LEU A 273 -32.31 -0.93 -4.71
CA LEU A 273 -30.96 -1.48 -4.57
C LEU A 273 -29.92 -0.55 -5.20
N LEU A 274 -30.17 -0.07 -6.43
CA LEU A 274 -29.26 0.87 -7.11
C LEU A 274 -29.15 2.20 -6.36
N ARG A 275 -30.29 2.74 -5.88
CA ARG A 275 -30.32 3.96 -5.06
C ARG A 275 -29.45 3.79 -3.81
N LEU A 276 -29.67 2.72 -3.05
CA LEU A 276 -28.95 2.47 -1.80
C LEU A 276 -27.45 2.24 -2.06
N GLN A 277 -27.08 1.58 -3.16
CA GLN A 277 -25.68 1.45 -3.58
C GLN A 277 -25.03 2.81 -3.88
N CYS A 278 -25.76 3.74 -4.51
CA CYS A 278 -25.25 5.10 -4.75
C CYS A 278 -25.08 5.88 -3.43
N GLU A 279 -26.06 5.83 -2.53
CA GLU A 279 -25.96 6.49 -1.22
C GLU A 279 -24.76 5.98 -0.42
N LEU A 280 -24.59 4.65 -0.34
CA LEU A 280 -23.47 4.05 0.37
C LEU A 280 -22.13 4.30 -0.36
N SER A 281 -22.10 4.30 -1.69
CA SER A 281 -20.91 4.67 -2.48
C SER A 281 -20.46 6.11 -2.19
N LEU A 282 -21.39 7.07 -2.17
CA LEU A 282 -21.10 8.46 -1.79
C LEU A 282 -20.59 8.55 -0.36
N ARG A 283 -21.18 7.79 0.58
CA ARG A 283 -20.71 7.74 1.97
C ARG A 283 -19.29 7.21 2.10
N ALA A 284 -18.96 6.14 1.38
CA ALA A 284 -17.61 5.58 1.35
C ALA A 284 -16.59 6.58 0.76
N LYS A 285 -16.92 7.23 -0.36
CA LYS A 285 -16.07 8.25 -0.98
C LYS A 285 -15.92 9.49 -0.09
N GLY A 286 -17.00 9.95 0.54
CA GLY A 286 -16.99 11.04 1.50
C GLY A 286 -16.11 10.74 2.72
N THR A 287 -16.17 9.49 3.21
CA THR A 287 -15.24 9.01 4.24
C THR A 287 -13.78 9.11 3.81
N LEU A 288 -13.46 8.72 2.56
CA LEU A 288 -12.09 8.85 2.05
C LEU A 288 -11.65 10.32 1.99
N LEU A 289 -12.50 11.21 1.49
CA LEU A 289 -12.21 12.65 1.39
C LEU A 289 -11.98 13.29 2.76
N LEU A 290 -12.82 12.94 3.75
CA LEU A 290 -12.64 13.40 5.12
C LEU A 290 -11.30 12.93 5.68
N ARG A 291 -10.98 11.64 5.51
CA ARG A 291 -9.70 11.07 5.97
C ARG A 291 -8.49 11.67 5.26
N GLU A 292 -8.59 11.93 3.96
CA GLU A 292 -7.54 12.61 3.18
C GLU A 292 -7.27 14.03 3.68
N GLN A 293 -8.29 14.71 4.20
CA GLN A 293 -8.18 16.02 4.84
C GLN A 293 -7.86 15.95 6.34
N GLY A 294 -7.74 14.75 6.91
CA GLY A 294 -7.41 14.56 8.33
C GLY A 294 -8.58 14.57 9.29
N PHE A 295 -9.80 14.56 8.79
CA PHE A 295 -11.00 14.47 9.61
C PHE A 295 -11.36 13.01 9.87
N GLU A 296 -11.72 12.71 11.12
CA GLU A 296 -12.36 11.44 11.47
C GLU A 296 -13.83 11.48 11.04
N PRO A 297 -14.30 10.52 10.24
CA PRO A 297 -15.71 10.44 9.86
C PRO A 297 -16.58 10.26 11.10
N ALA A 298 -17.64 11.07 11.22
CA ALA A 298 -18.62 10.89 12.28
C ALA A 298 -19.26 9.49 12.21
N HIS A 299 -19.42 8.85 13.38
CA HIS A 299 -20.15 7.58 13.47
C HIS A 299 -21.60 7.80 13.04
N ASP A 300 -22.06 6.97 12.10
CA ASP A 300 -23.41 7.02 11.57
C ASP A 300 -24.22 5.85 12.16
N PRO A 301 -25.17 6.11 13.07
CA PRO A 301 -25.94 5.06 13.71
C PRO A 301 -26.85 4.31 12.72
N GLU A 302 -27.19 4.92 11.58
CA GLU A 302 -28.06 4.29 10.57
C GLU A 302 -27.28 3.37 9.62
N LEU A 303 -25.94 3.44 9.61
CA LEU A 303 -25.12 2.72 8.63
C LEU A 303 -25.33 1.20 8.72
N ALA A 304 -25.44 0.67 9.94
CA ALA A 304 -25.70 -0.75 10.16
C ALA A 304 -27.07 -1.18 9.60
N ALA A 305 -28.09 -0.33 9.75
CA ALA A 305 -29.44 -0.56 9.22
C ALA A 305 -29.46 -0.52 7.69
N ARG A 306 -28.81 0.49 7.07
CA ARG A 306 -28.68 0.59 5.61
C ARG A 306 -27.93 -0.60 5.00
N LEU A 307 -26.88 -1.11 5.67
CA LEU A 307 -26.18 -2.33 5.23
C LEU A 307 -27.05 -3.59 5.37
N ALA A 308 -27.95 -3.63 6.36
CA ALA A 308 -28.92 -4.72 6.50
C ALA A 308 -30.00 -4.66 5.39
N GLU A 309 -30.51 -3.47 5.08
CA GLU A 309 -31.43 -3.23 3.97
C GLU A 309 -30.81 -3.63 2.63
N LEU A 310 -29.54 -3.28 2.39
CA LEU A 310 -28.80 -3.70 1.20
C LEU A 310 -28.80 -5.23 1.04
N ARG A 311 -28.48 -5.96 2.13
CA ARG A 311 -28.48 -7.43 2.12
C ARG A 311 -29.88 -7.99 1.87
N TRP A 312 -30.91 -7.35 2.39
CA TRP A 312 -32.29 -7.73 2.18
C TRP A 312 -32.72 -7.53 0.72
N LEU A 313 -32.41 -6.37 0.13
CA LEU A 313 -32.67 -6.06 -1.29
C LEU A 313 -31.91 -7.01 -2.22
N GLU A 314 -30.64 -7.32 -1.94
CA GLU A 314 -29.86 -8.32 -2.69
C GLU A 314 -30.55 -9.70 -2.69
N LYS A 315 -31.15 -10.08 -1.56
CA LYS A 315 -31.90 -11.33 -1.42
C LYS A 315 -33.24 -11.28 -2.16
N SER A 316 -33.97 -10.15 -2.07
CA SER A 316 -35.27 -9.95 -2.72
C SER A 316 -35.16 -9.97 -4.26
N VAL A 317 -34.18 -9.24 -4.80
CA VAL A 317 -33.89 -9.19 -6.25
C VAL A 317 -33.43 -10.56 -6.80
N GLY A 318 -32.76 -11.36 -5.97
CA GLY A 318 -32.31 -12.70 -6.30
C GLY A 318 -31.16 -12.76 -7.30
N ARG A 319 -30.61 -13.95 -7.55
CA ARG A 319 -29.39 -14.13 -8.38
C ARG A 319 -29.56 -13.68 -9.82
N ALA A 320 -30.70 -14.02 -10.44
CA ALA A 320 -30.99 -13.63 -11.82
C ALA A 320 -31.10 -12.11 -11.96
N GLY A 321 -31.80 -11.45 -11.04
CA GLY A 321 -31.92 -10.00 -11.03
C GLY A 321 -30.58 -9.31 -10.75
N LEU A 322 -29.77 -9.84 -9.83
CA LEU A 322 -28.42 -9.34 -9.56
C LEU A 322 -27.46 -9.52 -10.76
N LEU A 323 -27.67 -10.54 -11.59
CA LEU A 323 -26.94 -10.72 -12.85
C LEU A 323 -27.41 -9.73 -13.91
N ALA A 324 -28.72 -9.49 -14.02
CA ALA A 324 -29.29 -8.47 -14.90
C ALA A 324 -28.80 -7.07 -14.52
N LEU A 325 -28.66 -6.75 -13.23
CA LEU A 325 -28.12 -5.48 -12.76
C LEU A 325 -26.60 -5.31 -12.95
N ARG A 326 -25.85 -6.33 -13.42
CA ARG A 326 -24.39 -6.23 -13.57
C ARG A 326 -23.89 -4.99 -14.33
N PRO A 327 -24.51 -4.54 -15.42
CA PRO A 327 -24.06 -3.35 -16.14
C PRO A 327 -24.19 -2.06 -15.33
N LEU A 328 -25.04 -2.05 -14.30
CA LEU A 328 -25.38 -0.89 -13.49
C LEU A 328 -24.83 -0.95 -12.06
N ALA A 329 -24.44 -2.13 -11.58
CA ALA A 329 -24.05 -2.37 -10.20
C ALA A 329 -22.69 -1.73 -9.84
N ARG A 330 -22.68 -0.88 -8.80
CA ARG A 330 -21.49 -0.10 -8.37
C ARG A 330 -20.47 -0.92 -7.58
N TRP A 331 -20.93 -1.86 -6.74
CA TRP A 331 -20.07 -2.54 -5.75
C TRP A 331 -19.48 -3.87 -6.22
N ARG A 332 -19.23 -4.02 -7.51
CA ARG A 332 -18.62 -5.22 -8.08
C ARG A 332 -17.18 -4.95 -8.53
N GLY A 333 -16.35 -6.00 -8.52
CA GLY A 333 -14.96 -5.92 -8.97
C GLY A 333 -14.11 -5.01 -8.08
N THR A 334 -13.60 -3.92 -8.66
CA THR A 334 -12.64 -3.01 -8.01
C THR A 334 -13.25 -2.12 -6.94
N ASP A 335 -14.58 -1.95 -6.91
CA ASP A 335 -15.25 -1.06 -5.94
C ASP A 335 -15.87 -1.83 -4.75
N ALA A 336 -15.72 -3.16 -4.72
CA ALA A 336 -16.23 -4.03 -3.65
C ALA A 336 -15.62 -3.74 -2.26
N TRP A 337 -14.48 -3.04 -2.20
CA TRP A 337 -13.87 -2.62 -0.95
C TRP A 337 -14.69 -1.54 -0.23
N GLN A 338 -15.50 -0.74 -0.95
CA GLN A 338 -16.35 0.30 -0.37
C GLN A 338 -17.33 -0.28 0.65
N ARG A 339 -17.94 -1.43 0.31
CA ARG A 339 -18.83 -2.18 1.21
C ARG A 339 -18.13 -2.55 2.51
N HIS A 340 -16.91 -3.09 2.40
CA HIS A 340 -16.15 -3.54 3.55
C HIS A 340 -15.69 -2.39 4.45
N LEU A 341 -15.28 -1.26 3.86
CA LEU A 341 -14.98 -0.04 4.60
C LEU A 341 -16.16 0.36 5.50
N LEU A 342 -17.37 0.32 4.94
CA LEU A 342 -18.59 0.69 5.65
C LEU A 342 -19.00 -0.37 6.68
N GLU A 343 -18.80 -1.66 6.40
CA GLU A 343 -19.02 -2.76 7.36
C GLU A 343 -18.08 -2.66 8.57
N GLU A 344 -16.80 -2.29 8.36
CA GLU A 344 -15.86 -2.00 9.45
C GLU A 344 -16.28 -0.79 10.29
N GLN A 345 -16.82 0.26 9.66
CA GLN A 345 -17.33 1.44 10.36
C GLN A 345 -18.63 1.19 11.13
N ALA A 346 -19.47 0.31 10.61
CA ALA A 346 -20.73 -0.09 11.25
C ALA A 346 -20.51 -1.07 12.42
N SER A 347 -19.35 -1.73 12.47
CA SER A 347 -19.00 -2.63 13.57
C SER A 347 -18.71 -1.82 14.84
N PRO A 348 -19.32 -2.13 15.99
CA PRO A 348 -19.03 -1.42 17.23
C PRO A 348 -17.53 -1.54 17.54
N ALA A 349 -16.89 -0.42 17.85
CA ALA A 349 -15.51 -0.43 18.30
C ALA A 349 -15.40 -1.38 19.50
N PRO A 350 -14.35 -2.21 19.60
CA PRO A 350 -14.14 -3.01 20.80
C PRO A 350 -14.09 -2.04 21.98
N VAL A 351 -15.02 -2.22 22.91
CA VAL A 351 -15.02 -1.51 24.20
C VAL A 351 -13.63 -1.72 24.78
N ARG A 352 -12.81 -0.66 24.77
CA ARG A 352 -11.55 -0.68 25.52
C ARG A 352 -11.98 -0.78 26.98
N ALA A 353 -11.89 -1.98 27.55
CA ALA A 353 -11.85 -2.13 28.99
C ALA A 353 -10.76 -1.17 29.50
N ARG A 354 -11.17 -0.22 30.33
CA ARG A 354 -10.30 0.79 30.91
C ARG A 354 -9.22 0.15 31.75
#